data_AF-A0AAP5PU04-F1
#
_entry.id   AF-A0AAP5PU04-F1
#
_cell.length_a   1.000
_cell.length_b   1.000
_cell.length_c   1.000
_cell.angle_alpha   90.00
_cell.angle_beta   90.00
_cell.angle_gamma   90.00
#
_symmetry.space_group_name_H-M   'P 1'
#
loop_
_entity.id
_entity.type
_entity.pdbx_description
1 polymer ?
#
loop_
_entity_poly.entity_id
_entity_poly.type
_entity_poly.pdbx_seq_one_letter_code
_entity_poly.pdbx_strand_id
1 'polypeptide(L)'
;MKKKVIYGAVIALVLIVGISLGSGKDNEKSSQSTTAQQERTTESETAEAEDKSETTETKESEEPAKPAASTKSESKVPMEHQAALKKAQSYARHMDMSEAGVREQLASSYGENFTPEAVTYAMEHLEGIDWEANALAKAKSYQKNMAMSTESIREQLTSDYGEQFTSEQADYAIQHLPS
;
A
#
# COMPACT_ATOMS: atom_id res chain seq x y z
N MET A 1 -17.50 -37.04 -2.72
CA MET A 1 -16.32 -36.14 -2.63
C MET A 1 -16.83 -34.78 -2.16
N LYS A 2 -16.46 -34.34 -0.94
CA LYS A 2 -16.99 -33.12 -0.32
C LYS A 2 -16.07 -31.95 -0.65
N LYS A 3 -16.54 -31.00 -1.46
CA LYS A 3 -15.82 -29.76 -1.80
C LYS A 3 -15.77 -28.87 -0.56
N LYS A 4 -14.57 -28.56 -0.06
CA LYS A 4 -14.38 -27.57 1.02
C LYS A 4 -14.27 -26.21 0.36
N VAL A 5 -15.30 -25.38 0.53
CA VAL A 5 -15.29 -23.96 0.16
C VAL A 5 -14.57 -23.23 1.30
N ILE A 6 -13.43 -22.62 1.00
CA ILE A 6 -12.66 -21.83 1.96
C ILE A 6 -13.25 -20.42 1.92
N TYR A 7 -13.98 -20.06 2.97
CA TYR A 7 -14.45 -18.69 3.15
C TYR A 7 -13.24 -17.80 3.45
N GLY A 8 -12.94 -16.88 2.54
CA GLY A 8 -11.99 -15.80 2.77
C GLY A 8 -12.45 -14.97 3.97
N ALA A 9 -11.57 -14.83 4.95
CA ALA A 9 -11.78 -13.93 6.07
C ALA A 9 -11.68 -12.49 5.55
N VAL A 10 -12.83 -11.92 5.19
CA VAL A 10 -12.99 -10.47 5.02
C VAL A 10 -12.95 -9.86 6.41
N ILE A 11 -11.78 -9.40 6.85
CA ILE A 11 -11.69 -8.57 8.05
C ILE A 11 -12.07 -7.15 7.63
N ALA A 12 -13.37 -6.87 7.67
CA ALA A 12 -13.89 -5.52 7.63
C ALA A 12 -13.55 -4.85 8.96
N LEU A 13 -12.60 -3.91 8.93
CA LEU A 13 -12.31 -2.99 10.04
C LEU A 13 -13.47 -1.99 10.16
N VAL A 14 -14.52 -2.42 10.86
CA VAL A 14 -15.65 -1.57 11.25
C VAL A 14 -15.23 -0.79 12.50
N LEU A 15 -14.77 0.45 12.30
CA LEU A 15 -14.63 1.44 13.38
C LEU A 15 -16.03 1.94 13.78
N ILE A 16 -16.71 1.21 14.67
CA ILE A 16 -17.86 1.76 15.40
C ILE A 16 -17.30 2.67 16.50
N VAL A 17 -17.31 3.97 16.20
CA VAL A 17 -17.29 5.02 17.22
C VAL A 17 -18.58 4.89 18.02
N GLY A 18 -18.45 4.41 19.27
CA GLY A 18 -19.55 4.33 20.21
C GLY A 18 -19.99 5.73 20.66
N ILE A 19 -21.04 6.25 20.03
CA ILE A 19 -21.82 7.36 20.58
C ILE A 19 -22.91 6.74 21.47
N SER A 20 -22.61 6.61 22.76
CA SER A 20 -23.62 6.35 23.79
C SER A 20 -24.42 7.63 24.05
N LEU A 21 -25.61 7.73 23.45
CA LEU A 21 -26.69 8.63 23.85
C LEU A 21 -27.68 7.85 24.69
N GLY A 22 -27.62 8.05 26.01
CA GLY A 22 -28.60 7.55 26.97
C GLY A 22 -28.76 8.57 28.10
N SER A 23 -29.78 9.43 27.98
CA SER A 23 -30.16 10.42 28.98
C SER A 23 -30.99 9.78 30.10
N GLY A 24 -30.57 9.99 31.35
CA GLY A 24 -31.37 9.80 32.56
C GLY A 24 -31.16 11.01 33.49
N LYS A 25 -32.27 11.64 33.89
CA LYS A 25 -32.41 12.74 34.88
C LYS A 25 -31.85 12.28 36.25
N ASP A 26 -31.32 13.12 37.15
CA ASP A 26 -31.96 14.20 37.90
C ASP A 26 -30.94 15.19 38.54
N ASN A 27 -31.44 16.36 38.94
CA ASN A 27 -30.87 17.46 39.77
C ASN A 27 -29.91 17.03 40.91
N GLU A 28 -28.93 17.82 41.39
CA GLU A 28 -29.06 19.16 41.96
C GLU A 28 -27.66 19.80 42.27
N LYS A 29 -27.61 21.15 42.27
CA LYS A 29 -26.85 22.03 43.20
C LYS A 29 -25.44 22.58 42.83
N SER A 30 -25.46 23.89 42.48
CA SER A 30 -24.59 25.02 42.94
C SER A 30 -23.09 24.98 42.55
N SER A 31 -22.42 26.04 42.08
CA SER A 31 -22.54 27.49 42.33
C SER A 31 -21.67 28.29 41.34
N GLN A 32 -22.15 29.48 40.94
CA GLN A 32 -21.42 30.74 40.56
C GLN A 32 -20.38 30.70 39.40
N SER A 33 -20.22 31.69 38.51
CA SER A 33 -20.74 33.06 38.35
C SER A 33 -20.37 33.58 36.95
N THR A 34 -21.39 34.03 36.20
CA THR A 34 -21.52 35.26 35.36
C THR A 34 -20.38 35.83 34.50
N THR A 35 -20.66 36.04 33.19
CA THR A 35 -20.69 37.35 32.43
C THR A 35 -20.71 37.07 30.90
N ALA A 36 -21.88 37.10 30.24
CA ALA A 36 -22.44 38.16 29.36
C ALA A 36 -21.82 38.23 27.92
N GLN A 37 -22.57 37.76 26.90
CA GLN A 37 -23.30 38.56 25.87
C GLN A 37 -22.40 38.90 24.63
N GLN A 38 -22.82 38.88 23.35
CA GLN A 38 -24.11 38.77 22.68
C GLN A 38 -23.90 38.65 21.14
N GLU A 39 -24.70 37.79 20.50
CA GLU A 39 -25.33 37.79 19.15
C GLU A 39 -24.64 38.41 17.90
N ARG A 40 -24.72 37.71 16.75
CA ARG A 40 -25.65 38.05 15.63
C ARG A 40 -25.67 36.97 14.52
N THR A 41 -26.88 36.62 14.11
CA THR A 41 -27.28 35.72 13.00
C THR A 41 -27.29 36.42 11.62
N THR A 42 -27.55 35.59 10.59
CA THR A 42 -28.19 35.89 9.28
C THR A 42 -27.19 36.00 8.12
N GLU A 43 -26.98 34.93 7.31
CA GLU A 43 -27.80 34.44 6.18
C GLU A 43 -27.46 35.14 4.85
N SER A 44 -26.93 34.37 3.90
CA SER A 44 -27.17 34.56 2.46
C SER A 44 -26.90 33.24 1.72
N GLU A 45 -28.00 32.54 1.47
CA GLU A 45 -28.38 31.84 0.23
C GLU A 45 -28.02 32.70 -1.03
N THR A 46 -27.86 32.24 -2.29
CA THR A 46 -28.49 31.14 -3.06
C THR A 46 -27.72 30.91 -4.38
N ALA A 47 -27.95 29.73 -4.98
CA ALA A 47 -28.15 29.43 -6.42
C ALA A 47 -26.91 29.31 -7.34
N GLU A 48 -26.56 28.10 -7.82
CA GLU A 48 -27.14 27.34 -8.98
C GLU A 48 -26.53 27.82 -10.33
N ALA A 49 -26.24 27.00 -11.33
CA ALA A 49 -26.80 25.72 -11.73
C ALA A 49 -25.81 24.89 -12.58
N GLU A 50 -26.05 23.57 -12.56
CA GLU A 50 -26.05 22.60 -13.66
C GLU A 50 -25.12 22.76 -14.87
N ASP A 51 -24.35 21.70 -15.17
CA ASP A 51 -24.44 21.09 -16.50
C ASP A 51 -24.25 19.57 -16.45
N LYS A 52 -24.98 18.95 -17.36
CA LYS A 52 -25.46 17.58 -17.45
C LYS A 52 -24.78 16.92 -18.64
N SER A 53 -24.10 15.79 -18.44
CA SER A 53 -23.84 14.84 -19.52
C SER A 53 -23.53 13.48 -18.90
N GLU A 54 -24.51 12.60 -18.77
CA GLU A 54 -25.04 11.71 -19.82
C GLU A 54 -24.25 10.41 -19.91
N THR A 55 -24.94 9.38 -19.42
CA THR A 55 -24.83 7.95 -19.70
C THR A 55 -24.31 7.61 -21.09
N THR A 56 -23.30 6.75 -21.12
CA THR A 56 -23.20 5.70 -22.14
C THR A 56 -22.98 4.36 -21.45
N GLU A 57 -24.04 3.56 -21.42
CA GLU A 57 -23.95 2.11 -21.34
C GLU A 57 -23.05 1.61 -22.47
N THR A 58 -22.09 0.74 -22.16
CA THR A 58 -21.65 -0.27 -23.14
C THR A 58 -21.43 -1.57 -22.39
N LYS A 59 -22.50 -2.36 -22.38
CA LYS A 59 -22.50 -3.77 -22.09
C LYS A 59 -21.90 -4.47 -23.31
N GLU A 60 -20.63 -4.83 -23.24
CA GLU A 60 -20.04 -5.77 -24.21
C GLU A 60 -19.63 -7.05 -23.49
N SER A 61 -20.32 -8.10 -23.88
CA SER A 61 -20.14 -9.48 -23.47
C SER A 61 -19.18 -10.11 -24.47
N GLU A 62 -17.93 -10.32 -24.10
CA GLU A 62 -17.04 -11.24 -24.80
C GLU A 62 -16.46 -12.26 -23.82
N GLU A 63 -16.97 -13.49 -23.94
CA GLU A 63 -16.36 -14.73 -23.47
C GLU A 63 -15.40 -15.27 -24.58
N PRO A 64 -14.51 -16.21 -24.28
CA PRO A 64 -13.06 -16.06 -24.22
C PRO A 64 -12.36 -16.44 -25.54
N ALA A 65 -11.64 -15.51 -26.17
CA ALA A 65 -10.71 -15.84 -27.24
C ALA A 65 -9.33 -16.20 -26.65
N LYS A 66 -9.09 -17.51 -26.53
CA LYS A 66 -7.76 -18.12 -26.33
C LYS A 66 -6.80 -17.69 -27.45
N PRO A 67 -5.64 -17.07 -27.17
CA PRO A 67 -4.55 -17.04 -28.13
C PRO A 67 -3.74 -18.33 -27.97
N ALA A 68 -3.86 -19.19 -28.97
CA ALA A 68 -2.97 -20.32 -29.15
C ALA A 68 -1.55 -19.84 -29.49
N ALA A 69 -0.59 -20.41 -28.77
CA ALA A 69 0.71 -20.87 -29.26
C ALA A 69 1.58 -19.91 -30.11
N SER A 70 2.57 -19.35 -29.43
CA SER A 70 4.01 -19.49 -29.66
C SER A 70 4.56 -19.85 -31.06
N THR A 71 5.66 -19.16 -31.37
CA THR A 71 6.84 -19.46 -32.26
C THR A 71 6.98 -18.44 -33.41
N LYS A 72 8.15 -17.84 -33.73
CA LYS A 72 9.56 -18.19 -33.50
C LYS A 72 10.51 -16.99 -33.81
N SER A 73 11.54 -16.80 -32.96
CA SER A 73 12.95 -16.41 -33.26
C SER A 73 13.33 -15.08 -33.96
N GLU A 74 13.96 -14.15 -33.22
CA GLU A 74 15.39 -13.77 -33.35
C GLU A 74 15.85 -12.72 -32.30
N SER A 75 16.80 -13.11 -31.45
CA SER A 75 17.83 -12.34 -30.70
C SER A 75 17.53 -11.07 -29.89
N LYS A 76 16.31 -10.53 -29.83
CA LYS A 76 16.03 -9.31 -29.05
C LYS A 76 15.28 -9.63 -27.75
N VAL A 77 15.80 -9.14 -26.62
CA VAL A 77 15.11 -9.20 -25.32
C VAL A 77 13.68 -8.66 -25.50
N PRO A 78 12.64 -9.39 -25.04
CA PRO A 78 11.25 -8.93 -25.13
C PRO A 78 11.05 -7.55 -24.50
N MET A 79 10.16 -6.73 -25.05
CA MET A 79 9.91 -5.39 -24.50
C MET A 79 9.41 -5.44 -23.05
N GLU A 80 8.59 -6.44 -22.72
CA GLU A 80 8.09 -6.65 -21.36
C GLU A 80 9.23 -6.89 -20.36
N HIS A 81 10.23 -7.68 -20.73
CA HIS A 81 11.41 -7.95 -19.90
C HIS A 81 12.21 -6.66 -19.62
N GLN A 82 12.35 -5.80 -20.63
CA GLN A 82 13.02 -4.50 -20.47
C GLN A 82 12.21 -3.55 -19.58
N ALA A 83 10.88 -3.56 -19.69
CA ALA A 83 10.00 -2.80 -18.82
C ALA A 83 10.08 -3.29 -17.36
N ALA A 84 10.03 -4.60 -17.14
CA ALA A 84 10.17 -5.20 -15.82
C ALA A 84 11.52 -4.85 -15.17
N LEU A 85 12.63 -4.93 -15.91
CA LEU A 85 13.95 -4.53 -15.41
C LEU A 85 14.00 -3.05 -15.00
N LYS A 86 13.44 -2.14 -15.82
CA LYS A 86 13.37 -0.71 -15.46
C LYS A 86 12.56 -0.45 -14.20
N LYS A 87 11.44 -1.16 -14.03
CA LYS A 87 10.61 -1.07 -12.82
C LYS A 87 11.34 -1.63 -11.60
N ALA A 88 12.02 -2.76 -11.75
CA ALA A 88 12.84 -3.35 -10.71
C ALA A 88 13.91 -2.38 -10.21
N GLN A 89 14.61 -1.72 -11.15
CA GLN A 89 15.58 -0.66 -10.83
C GLN A 89 14.93 0.51 -10.10
N SER A 90 13.76 0.97 -10.53
CA SER A 90 13.04 2.06 -9.86
C SER A 90 12.67 1.70 -8.43
N TYR A 91 12.11 0.52 -8.20
CA TYR A 91 11.72 0.08 -6.87
C TYR A 91 12.92 -0.13 -5.95
N ALA A 92 13.97 -0.79 -6.45
CA ALA A 92 15.17 -1.02 -5.67
C ALA A 92 15.92 0.29 -5.35
N ARG A 93 16.04 1.22 -6.31
CA ARG A 93 16.91 2.42 -6.15
C ARG A 93 16.21 3.66 -5.62
N HIS A 94 14.89 3.77 -5.79
CA HIS A 94 14.16 4.98 -5.40
C HIS A 94 13.16 4.74 -4.27
N MET A 95 12.74 3.49 -4.06
CA MET A 95 11.83 3.12 -2.99
C MET A 95 12.52 2.28 -1.90
N ASP A 96 13.83 2.06 -2.01
CA ASP A 96 14.65 1.30 -1.07
C ASP A 96 14.01 -0.04 -0.68
N MET A 97 13.35 -0.70 -1.64
CA MET A 97 12.67 -1.97 -1.38
C MET A 97 13.66 -3.12 -1.20
N SER A 98 13.24 -4.17 -0.49
CA SER A 98 13.98 -5.43 -0.45
C SER A 98 13.91 -6.17 -1.77
N GLU A 99 14.80 -7.13 -1.97
CA GLU A 99 14.78 -7.98 -3.16
C GLU A 99 13.44 -8.74 -3.30
N ALA A 100 12.92 -9.28 -2.18
CA ALA A 100 11.64 -9.97 -2.14
C ALA A 100 10.48 -9.02 -2.47
N GLY A 101 10.47 -7.83 -1.87
CA GLY A 101 9.46 -6.81 -2.13
C GLY A 101 9.47 -6.34 -3.59
N VAL A 102 10.64 -6.16 -4.21
CA VAL A 102 10.74 -5.82 -5.63
C VAL A 102 10.11 -6.93 -6.49
N ARG A 103 10.45 -8.19 -6.23
CA ARG A 103 9.90 -9.34 -6.96
C ARG A 103 8.38 -9.42 -6.86
N GLU A 104 7.84 -9.28 -5.65
CA GLU A 104 6.40 -9.30 -5.40
C GLU A 104 5.70 -8.13 -6.12
N GLN A 105 6.26 -6.92 -6.04
CA GLN A 105 5.68 -5.74 -6.66
C GLN A 105 5.60 -5.85 -8.18
N LEU A 106 6.62 -6.44 -8.81
CA LEU A 106 6.62 -6.70 -10.26
C LEU A 106 5.58 -7.74 -10.67
N ALA A 107 5.40 -8.79 -9.86
CA ALA A 107 4.46 -9.88 -10.14
C ALA A 107 3.01 -9.56 -9.74
N SER A 108 2.80 -8.59 -8.84
CA SER A 108 1.49 -8.29 -8.27
C SER A 108 0.50 -7.81 -9.33
N SER A 109 -0.69 -8.39 -9.34
CA SER A 109 -1.80 -7.95 -10.20
C SER A 109 -2.33 -6.56 -9.86
N TYR A 110 -2.01 -6.06 -8.65
CA TYR A 110 -2.31 -4.69 -8.21
C TYR A 110 -1.14 -3.73 -8.44
N GLY A 111 0.03 -4.26 -8.78
CA GLY A 111 1.24 -3.52 -9.10
C GLY A 111 1.45 -3.46 -10.61
N GLU A 112 2.50 -4.14 -11.08
CA GLU A 112 2.88 -4.12 -12.49
C GLU A 112 2.32 -5.30 -13.31
N ASN A 113 1.92 -6.39 -12.65
CA ASN A 113 1.33 -7.58 -13.26
C ASN A 113 2.18 -8.17 -14.42
N PHE A 114 3.51 -8.13 -14.29
CA PHE A 114 4.41 -8.72 -15.27
C PHE A 114 4.34 -10.26 -15.24
N THR A 115 4.59 -10.87 -16.40
CA THR A 115 4.71 -12.33 -16.49
C THR A 115 5.84 -12.88 -15.61
N PRO A 116 5.73 -14.11 -15.06
CA PRO A 116 6.80 -14.72 -14.26
C PRO A 116 8.16 -14.73 -14.97
N GLU A 117 8.17 -14.91 -16.29
CA GLU A 117 9.37 -14.88 -17.13
C GLU A 117 10.01 -13.49 -17.15
N ALA A 118 9.20 -12.42 -17.29
CA ALA A 118 9.70 -11.04 -17.27
C ALA A 118 10.22 -10.63 -15.87
N VAL A 119 9.55 -11.08 -14.80
CA VAL A 119 10.01 -10.86 -13.41
C VAL A 119 11.34 -11.56 -13.17
N THR A 120 11.44 -12.83 -13.56
CA THR A 120 12.69 -13.62 -13.42
C THR A 120 13.82 -12.93 -14.17
N TYR A 121 13.59 -12.57 -15.45
CA TYR A 121 14.57 -11.83 -16.24
C TYR A 121 15.00 -10.52 -15.55
N ALA A 122 14.05 -9.74 -15.05
CA ALA A 122 14.33 -8.47 -14.39
C ALA A 122 15.22 -8.67 -13.15
N MET A 123 14.93 -9.65 -12.30
CA MET A 123 15.71 -9.92 -11.09
C MET A 123 17.11 -10.46 -11.41
N GLU A 124 17.27 -11.31 -12.43
CA GLU A 124 18.57 -11.83 -12.86
C GLU A 124 19.50 -10.76 -13.46
N HIS A 125 18.93 -9.72 -14.07
CA HIS A 125 19.67 -8.64 -14.72
C HIS A 125 19.68 -7.35 -13.88
N LEU A 126 19.15 -7.40 -12.66
CA LEU A 126 19.16 -6.27 -11.74
C LEU A 126 20.52 -6.18 -11.04
N GLU A 127 21.41 -5.36 -11.60
CA GLU A 127 22.77 -5.21 -11.11
C GLU A 127 22.98 -3.95 -10.26
N GLY A 128 24.00 -3.99 -9.39
CA GLY A 128 24.47 -2.83 -8.64
C GLY A 128 23.46 -2.29 -7.63
N ILE A 129 22.69 -3.18 -6.99
CA ILE A 129 21.83 -2.86 -5.85
C ILE A 129 22.55 -3.29 -4.58
N ASP A 130 22.59 -2.39 -3.62
CA ASP A 130 23.05 -2.65 -2.26
C ASP A 130 21.82 -2.82 -1.36
N TRP A 131 21.45 -4.08 -1.11
CA TRP A 131 20.25 -4.40 -0.34
C TRP A 131 20.38 -4.07 1.15
N GLU A 132 21.61 -4.08 1.69
CA GLU A 132 21.90 -3.66 3.06
C GLU A 132 21.70 -2.14 3.20
N ALA A 133 22.13 -1.36 2.20
CA ALA A 133 21.87 0.07 2.14
C ALA A 133 20.37 0.38 2.04
N ASN A 134 19.61 -0.38 1.24
CA ASN A 134 18.15 -0.26 1.17
C ASN A 134 17.49 -0.52 2.54
N ALA A 135 17.89 -1.61 3.22
CA ALA A 135 17.39 -1.92 4.56
C ALA A 135 17.69 -0.79 5.55
N LEU A 136 18.90 -0.24 5.51
CA LEU A 136 19.30 0.89 6.35
C LEU A 136 18.49 2.16 6.04
N ALA A 137 18.20 2.44 4.77
CA ALA A 137 17.38 3.58 4.37
C ALA A 137 15.94 3.45 4.92
N LYS A 138 15.34 2.26 4.81
CA LYS A 138 14.03 1.95 5.41
C LYS A 138 14.06 2.06 6.92
N ALA A 139 15.08 1.51 7.57
CA ALA A 139 15.27 1.60 9.01
C ALA A 139 15.31 3.06 9.48
N LYS A 140 16.10 3.91 8.82
CA LYS A 140 16.18 5.35 9.10
C LYS A 140 14.83 6.05 8.90
N SER A 141 14.09 5.68 7.86
CA SER A 141 12.75 6.21 7.61
C SER A 141 11.79 5.86 8.76
N TYR A 142 11.76 4.60 9.20
CA TYR A 142 10.92 4.17 10.32
C TYR A 142 11.30 4.84 11.63
N GLN A 143 12.58 4.94 11.93
CA GLN A 143 13.07 5.65 13.11
C GLN A 143 12.64 7.12 13.09
N LYS A 144 12.86 7.82 11.97
CA LYS A 144 12.62 9.26 11.86
C LYS A 144 11.14 9.62 11.78
N ASN A 145 10.38 8.89 10.96
CA ASN A 145 9.02 9.28 10.58
C ASN A 145 7.95 8.62 11.46
N MET A 146 8.28 7.47 12.06
CA MET A 146 7.33 6.70 12.88
C MET A 146 7.79 6.54 14.34
N ALA A 147 8.97 7.06 14.71
CA ALA A 147 9.54 6.96 16.07
C ALA A 147 9.54 5.51 16.61
N MET A 148 9.75 4.54 15.72
CA MET A 148 9.74 3.13 16.08
C MET A 148 10.98 2.75 16.89
N SER A 149 10.81 1.80 17.81
CA SER A 149 11.93 1.22 18.55
C SER A 149 12.82 0.39 17.63
N THR A 150 14.10 0.21 18.00
CA THR A 150 15.06 -0.60 17.24
C THR A 150 14.54 -2.01 16.97
N GLU A 151 13.93 -2.67 17.96
CA GLU A 151 13.38 -4.02 17.78
C GLU A 151 12.16 -4.02 16.86
N SER A 152 11.25 -3.05 17.01
CA SER A 152 10.11 -2.92 16.10
C SER A 152 10.54 -2.64 14.66
N ILE A 153 11.63 -1.88 14.45
CA ILE A 153 12.21 -1.65 13.13
C ILE A 153 12.74 -2.97 12.57
N ARG A 154 13.48 -3.76 13.36
CA ARG A 154 13.98 -5.08 12.92
C ARG A 154 12.81 -5.98 12.48
N GLU A 155 11.78 -6.11 13.31
CA GLU A 155 10.59 -6.90 13.03
C GLU A 155 9.91 -6.43 11.73
N GLN A 156 9.74 -5.12 11.56
CA GLN A 156 9.13 -4.54 10.36
C GLN A 156 9.96 -4.79 9.10
N LEU A 157 11.28 -4.71 9.19
CA LEU A 157 12.18 -5.00 8.07
C LEU A 157 12.07 -6.46 7.62
N THR A 158 11.96 -7.40 8.56
CA THR A 158 11.94 -8.85 8.25
C THR A 158 10.54 -9.43 8.04
N SER A 159 9.48 -8.70 8.39
CA SER A 159 8.12 -9.21 8.34
C SER A 159 7.69 -9.60 6.93
N ASP A 160 7.05 -10.76 6.79
CA ASP A 160 6.42 -11.25 5.56
C ASP A 160 5.38 -10.26 4.99
N TYR A 161 4.75 -9.47 5.87
CA TYR A 161 3.78 -8.43 5.50
C TYR A 161 4.37 -7.01 5.51
N GLY A 162 5.67 -6.89 5.83
CA GLY A 162 6.39 -5.64 5.91
C GLY A 162 7.34 -5.48 4.74
N GLU A 163 8.61 -5.25 5.03
CA GLU A 163 9.61 -5.00 4.00
C GLU A 163 10.28 -6.26 3.45
N GLN A 164 10.16 -7.42 4.11
CA GLN A 164 10.71 -8.71 3.64
C GLN A 164 12.23 -8.70 3.34
N PHE A 165 13.02 -7.87 4.04
CA PHE A 165 14.47 -8.00 4.04
C PHE A 165 14.90 -9.30 4.72
N THR A 166 16.06 -9.82 4.34
CA THR A 166 16.66 -10.95 5.06
C THR A 166 17.04 -10.53 6.48
N SER A 167 17.13 -11.49 7.40
CA SER A 167 17.59 -11.19 8.77
C SER A 167 18.97 -10.52 8.77
N GLU A 168 19.89 -10.95 7.90
CA GLU A 168 21.23 -10.35 7.79
C GLU A 168 21.17 -8.87 7.35
N GLN A 169 20.32 -8.53 6.38
CA GLN A 169 20.14 -7.15 5.92
C GLN A 169 19.49 -6.27 6.99
N ALA A 170 18.50 -6.81 7.73
CA ALA A 170 17.89 -6.11 8.85
C ALA A 170 18.89 -5.90 10.00
N ASP A 171 19.70 -6.91 10.32
CA ASP A 171 20.73 -6.83 11.35
C ASP A 171 21.79 -5.78 11.00
N TYR A 172 22.25 -5.75 9.75
CA TYR A 172 23.11 -4.70 9.23
C TYR A 172 22.47 -3.32 9.43
N ALA A 173 21.20 -3.15 9.03
CA ALA A 173 20.49 -1.89 9.14
C ALA A 173 20.42 -1.40 10.59
N ILE A 174 20.08 -2.29 11.53
CA ILE A 174 20.02 -1.96 12.95
C ILE A 174 21.39 -1.55 13.50
N GLN A 175 22.47 -2.26 13.13
CA GLN A 175 23.82 -1.95 13.59
C GLN A 175 24.30 -0.57 13.13
N HIS A 176 23.78 -0.09 11.99
CA HIS A 176 24.17 1.18 11.38
C HIS A 176 23.14 2.31 11.58
N LEU A 177 22.08 2.08 12.37
CA LEU A 177 21.14 3.13 12.75
C LEU A 177 21.81 4.15 13.68
N PRO A 178 21.55 5.46 13.49
CA PRO A 178 22.00 6.46 14.45
C PRO A 178 21.28 6.24 15.79
N SER A 179 22.03 6.40 16.89
CA SER A 179 21.49 6.36 18.26
C SER A 179 20.67 7.59 18.60
#